data_AF-X0XLV3-F1
#
_entry.id   AF-X0XLV3-F1
#
_cell.length_a   1.000
_cell.length_b   1.000
_cell.length_c   1.000
_cell.angle_alpha   90.00
_cell.angle_beta   90.00
_cell.angle_gamma   90.00
#
_symmetry.space_group_name_H-M   'P 1'
#
loop_
_entity.id
_entity.type
_entity.pdbx_description
1 polymer ?
#
loop_
_entity_poly.entity_id
_entity_poly.type
_entity_poly.pdbx_seq_one_letter_code
_entity_poly.pdbx_strand_id
1 'polypeptide(L)'
;EIKLTDSIKSKISLFCDIEKEDTIEAIDAKHLYEVPLMLQKEKLDSRVLLKLKLKARKSDLKSWKKIVNSIHHLKGKVNIGIVGKYTDLKDAYISIVESLNHGGYYFKKNINLTLINSELIEKNCKEESALSGVDGILVPYGYGVSGVNGKINAIKFAREKKIPFLGICLGMQCAVIEFGRNVLGLKDANSTEFDPDTGNPVIDLMREQKNAEDMGGTMRLGSYKCRLKVG
;
A
#
# COMPACT_ATOMS: atom_id res chain seq x y z
N GLU A 1 23.29 17.38 -1.94
CA GLU A 1 23.89 16.62 -0.81
C GLU A 1 25.40 16.73 -0.81
N ILE A 2 26.02 16.68 0.37
CA ILE A 2 27.47 16.82 0.57
C ILE A 2 27.99 15.51 1.15
N LYS A 3 28.95 14.89 0.46
CA LYS A 3 29.66 13.73 1.00
C LYS A 3 30.56 14.16 2.17
N LEU A 4 30.59 13.34 3.21
CA LEU A 4 31.47 13.52 4.35
C LEU A 4 32.90 13.22 3.96
N THR A 5 33.68 14.28 3.71
CA THR A 5 35.13 14.14 3.56
C THR A 5 35.76 13.67 4.87
N ASP A 6 36.95 13.08 4.77
CA ASP A 6 37.69 12.63 5.95
C ASP A 6 37.92 13.73 6.98
N SER A 7 38.12 14.97 6.53
CA SER A 7 38.27 16.13 7.41
C SER A 7 36.98 16.42 8.20
N ILE A 8 35.82 16.33 7.55
CA ILE A 8 34.53 16.53 8.23
C ILE A 8 34.28 15.39 9.23
N LYS A 9 34.54 14.13 8.85
CA LYS A 9 34.40 12.98 9.77
C LYS A 9 35.29 13.14 11.00
N SER A 10 36.54 13.58 10.82
CA SER A 10 37.46 13.86 11.94
C SER A 10 36.97 15.00 12.85
N LYS A 11 36.36 16.06 12.30
CA LYS A 11 35.77 17.14 13.10
C LYS A 11 34.58 16.65 13.91
N ILE A 12 33.65 15.90 13.29
CA ILE A 12 32.49 15.34 13.97
C ILE A 12 32.94 14.42 15.11
N SER A 13 33.89 13.52 14.83
CA SER A 13 34.49 12.64 15.83
C SER A 13 35.06 13.40 17.03
N LEU A 14 35.79 14.49 16.79
CA LEU A 14 36.35 15.34 17.85
C LEU A 14 35.27 16.07 18.65
N PHE A 15 34.28 16.67 17.98
CA PHE A 15 33.24 17.46 18.66
C PHE A 15 32.19 16.62 19.39
N CYS A 16 31.96 15.38 18.94
CA CYS A 16 30.98 14.48 19.52
C CYS A 16 31.59 13.44 20.46
N ASP A 17 32.92 13.43 20.65
CA ASP A 17 33.66 12.45 21.47
C ASP A 17 33.34 11.00 21.08
N ILE A 18 33.37 10.72 19.76
CA ILE A 18 33.16 9.39 19.19
C ILE A 18 34.36 8.96 18.36
N GLU A 19 34.56 7.66 18.19
CA GLU A 19 35.58 7.16 17.26
C GLU A 19 35.25 7.62 15.84
N LYS A 20 36.28 7.94 15.04
CA LYS A 20 36.08 8.39 13.65
C LYS A 20 35.32 7.36 12.82
N GLU A 21 35.58 6.08 13.05
CA GLU A 21 34.92 4.96 12.41
C GLU A 21 33.43 4.82 12.77
N ASP A 22 32.98 5.46 13.85
CA ASP A 22 31.56 5.55 14.24
C ASP A 22 30.84 6.72 13.54
N THR A 23 31.56 7.54 12.75
CA THR A 23 30.97 8.60 11.93
C THR A 23 30.52 8.03 10.56
N ILE A 24 29.27 7.58 10.52
CA ILE A 24 28.66 6.88 9.38
C ILE A 24 27.99 7.87 8.42
N GLU A 25 28.35 7.83 7.13
CA GLU A 25 27.68 8.62 6.11
C GLU A 25 26.31 8.02 5.77
N ALA A 26 25.27 8.84 5.83
CA ALA A 26 23.90 8.48 5.46
C ALA A 26 23.31 9.53 4.52
N ILE A 27 23.80 9.58 3.28
CA ILE A 27 23.22 10.42 2.23
C ILE A 27 21.89 9.86 1.75
N ASP A 28 21.09 10.68 1.06
CA ASP A 28 19.77 10.26 0.59
C ASP A 28 19.94 9.18 -0.48
N ALA A 29 19.24 8.07 -0.28
CA ALA A 29 19.22 6.99 -1.24
C ALA A 29 18.29 7.33 -2.41
N LYS A 30 18.68 6.97 -3.63
CA LYS A 30 17.80 7.13 -4.81
C LYS A 30 16.54 6.26 -4.72
N HIS A 31 16.65 5.14 -4.01
CA HIS A 31 15.55 4.24 -3.73
C HIS A 31 15.71 3.64 -2.33
N LEU A 32 14.59 3.45 -1.61
CA LEU A 32 14.56 2.90 -0.24
C LEU A 32 15.40 1.62 -0.07
N TYR A 33 15.28 0.67 -1.00
CA TYR A 33 16.03 -0.60 -0.98
C TYR A 33 17.56 -0.47 -1.11
N GLU A 34 18.10 0.69 -1.50
CA GLU A 34 19.55 0.92 -1.52
C GLU A 34 20.13 1.20 -0.13
N VAL A 35 19.31 1.70 0.81
CA VAL A 35 19.76 2.12 2.16
C VAL A 35 20.57 1.02 2.86
N PRO A 36 20.13 -0.26 2.93
CA PRO A 36 20.93 -1.31 3.57
C PRO A 36 22.30 -1.53 2.91
N LEU A 37 22.42 -1.37 1.58
CA LEU A 37 23.67 -1.52 0.86
C LEU A 37 24.61 -0.34 1.13
N MET A 38 24.06 0.88 1.21
CA MET A 38 24.82 2.09 1.53
C MET A 38 25.36 2.06 2.97
N LEU A 39 24.52 1.70 3.94
CA LEU A 39 24.94 1.58 5.34
C LEU A 39 25.97 0.46 5.56
N GLN A 40 25.84 -0.67 4.85
CA GLN A 40 26.86 -1.71 4.86
C GLN A 40 28.19 -1.21 4.29
N LYS A 41 28.17 -0.41 3.22
CA LYS A 41 29.39 0.15 2.62
C LYS A 41 30.14 1.05 3.61
N GLU A 42 29.41 1.80 4.43
CA GLU A 42 29.97 2.60 5.54
C GLU A 42 30.28 1.79 6.80
N LYS A 43 30.16 0.45 6.75
CA LYS A 43 30.51 -0.51 7.81
C LYS A 43 29.68 -0.36 9.09
N LEU A 44 28.49 0.25 9.05
CA LEU A 44 27.62 0.42 10.22
C LEU A 44 27.37 -0.91 10.94
N ASP A 45 27.04 -1.97 10.18
CA ASP A 45 26.79 -3.31 10.71
C ASP A 45 27.98 -3.86 11.51
N SER A 46 29.19 -3.70 10.96
CA SER A 46 30.44 -4.14 11.57
C SER A 46 30.77 -3.36 12.83
N ARG A 47 30.52 -2.03 12.84
CA ARG A 47 30.71 -1.17 14.02
C ARG A 47 29.78 -1.55 15.16
N VAL A 48 28.50 -1.77 14.86
CA VAL A 48 27.50 -2.21 15.85
C VAL A 48 27.89 -3.56 16.46
N LEU A 49 28.28 -4.54 15.64
CA LEU A 49 28.72 -5.86 16.13
C LEU A 49 29.94 -5.77 17.04
N LEU A 50 30.92 -4.94 16.69
CA LEU A 50 32.13 -4.73 17.49
C LEU A 50 31.80 -4.10 18.85
N LYS A 51 31.00 -3.03 18.87
CA LYS A 51 30.63 -2.33 20.12
C LYS A 51 29.78 -3.20 21.04
N LEU A 52 28.88 -4.00 20.47
CA LEU A 52 28.04 -4.94 21.22
C LEU A 52 28.75 -6.28 21.54
N LYS A 53 30.01 -6.46 21.09
CA LYS A 53 30.80 -7.69 21.26
C LYS A 53 30.09 -8.94 20.73
N LEU A 54 29.29 -8.78 19.66
CA LEU A 54 28.54 -9.85 19.03
C LEU A 54 29.36 -10.52 17.94
N LYS A 55 29.42 -11.86 17.99
CA LYS A 55 29.94 -12.66 16.88
C LYS A 55 28.83 -12.86 15.85
N ALA A 56 29.10 -12.50 14.60
CA ALA A 56 28.17 -12.75 13.50
C ALA A 56 28.93 -13.30 12.29
N ARG A 57 28.22 -14.07 11.47
CA ARG A 57 28.70 -14.46 10.14
C ARG A 57 28.75 -13.23 9.23
N LYS A 58 29.55 -13.32 8.17
CA LYS A 58 29.54 -12.31 7.10
C LYS A 58 28.14 -12.18 6.52
N SER A 59 27.70 -10.94 6.33
CA SER A 59 26.39 -10.62 5.76
C SER A 59 26.29 -11.13 4.32
N ASP A 60 25.21 -11.87 4.04
CA ASP A 60 24.84 -12.26 2.68
C ASP A 60 23.68 -11.39 2.19
N LEU A 61 24.00 -10.42 1.33
CA LEU A 61 23.04 -9.51 0.72
C LEU A 61 22.73 -9.85 -0.74
N LYS A 62 22.97 -11.09 -1.20
CA LYS A 62 22.72 -11.47 -2.60
C LYS A 62 21.27 -11.22 -3.04
N SER A 63 20.29 -11.62 -2.22
CA SER A 63 18.87 -11.39 -2.49
C SER A 63 18.53 -9.90 -2.57
N TRP A 64 19.09 -9.11 -1.64
CA TRP A 64 18.88 -7.67 -1.58
C TRP A 64 19.45 -6.95 -2.81
N LYS A 65 20.69 -7.29 -3.19
CA LYS A 65 21.32 -6.79 -4.42
C LYS A 65 20.51 -7.16 -5.66
N LYS A 66 19.88 -8.34 -5.69
CA LYS A 66 19.00 -8.74 -6.81
C LYS A 66 17.76 -7.84 -6.91
N ILE A 67 17.14 -7.48 -5.78
CA ILE A 67 15.99 -6.57 -5.76
C ILE A 67 16.40 -5.19 -6.25
N VAL A 68 17.47 -4.61 -5.69
CA VAL A 68 18.00 -3.29 -6.10
C VAL A 68 18.35 -3.28 -7.59
N ASN A 69 19.02 -4.33 -8.09
CA ASN A 69 19.31 -4.45 -9.51
C ASN A 69 18.04 -4.53 -10.37
N SER A 70 16.98 -5.21 -9.91
CA SER A 70 15.69 -5.27 -10.63
C SER A 70 15.07 -3.87 -10.76
N ILE A 71 15.08 -3.10 -9.67
CA ILE A 71 14.53 -1.75 -9.59
C ILE A 71 15.25 -0.80 -10.57
N HIS A 72 16.57 -0.91 -10.71
CA HIS A 72 17.32 -0.09 -11.66
C HIS A 72 17.11 -0.47 -13.13
N HIS A 73 16.55 -1.64 -13.43
CA HIS A 73 16.42 -2.18 -14.80
C HIS A 73 14.98 -2.53 -15.18
N LEU A 74 14.01 -1.76 -14.67
CA LEU A 74 12.60 -1.91 -15.02
C LEU A 74 12.34 -1.56 -16.50
N LYS A 75 11.41 -2.27 -17.13
CA LYS A 75 11.07 -2.11 -18.55
C LYS A 75 9.57 -1.94 -18.78
N GLY A 76 9.18 -0.80 -19.32
CA GLY A 76 7.78 -0.46 -19.54
C GLY A 76 7.06 -0.09 -18.24
N LYS A 77 5.80 0.28 -18.39
CA LYS A 77 4.99 0.92 -17.36
C LYS A 77 3.61 0.27 -17.30
N VAL A 78 3.05 0.15 -16.09
CA VAL A 78 1.65 -0.24 -15.86
C VAL A 78 1.02 0.84 -14.99
N ASN A 79 -0.07 1.43 -15.44
CA ASN A 79 -0.79 2.48 -14.74
C ASN A 79 -1.86 1.86 -13.85
N ILE A 80 -1.79 2.09 -12.54
CA ILE A 80 -2.79 1.59 -11.59
C ILE A 80 -3.43 2.78 -10.87
N GLY A 81 -4.76 2.88 -10.96
CA GLY A 81 -5.54 3.86 -10.21
C GLY A 81 -5.92 3.33 -8.84
N ILE A 82 -5.54 4.03 -7.77
CA ILE A 82 -5.98 3.73 -6.40
C ILE A 82 -7.10 4.69 -6.04
N VAL A 83 -8.32 4.19 -5.90
CA VAL A 83 -9.52 5.00 -5.64
C VAL A 83 -9.78 5.05 -4.14
N GLY A 84 -9.25 6.08 -3.49
CA GLY A 84 -9.26 6.25 -2.03
C GLY A 84 -9.86 7.58 -1.59
N LYS A 85 -9.99 7.77 -0.27
CA LYS A 85 -10.44 9.04 0.32
C LYS A 85 -9.28 10.01 0.52
N TYR A 86 -8.15 9.52 0.99
CA TYR A 86 -7.01 10.35 1.41
C TYR A 86 -5.98 10.45 0.28
N THR A 87 -6.19 11.35 -0.68
CA THR A 87 -5.24 11.55 -1.79
C THR A 87 -4.05 12.41 -1.41
N ASP A 88 -4.21 13.27 -0.40
CA ASP A 88 -3.18 14.26 -0.02
C ASP A 88 -2.13 13.67 0.93
N LEU A 89 -2.48 12.57 1.62
CA LEU A 89 -1.56 11.83 2.49
C LEU A 89 -1.12 10.53 1.82
N LYS A 90 -0.01 10.59 1.08
CA LYS A 90 0.56 9.41 0.38
C LYS A 90 0.81 8.23 1.33
N ASP A 91 1.16 8.54 2.59
CA ASP A 91 1.46 7.54 3.61
C ASP A 91 0.23 6.73 4.04
N ALA A 92 -0.98 7.24 3.81
CA ALA A 92 -2.22 6.54 4.13
C ALA A 92 -2.32 5.19 3.40
N TYR A 93 -1.59 5.01 2.30
CA TYR A 93 -1.61 3.82 1.46
C TYR A 93 -0.22 3.19 1.27
N ILE A 94 0.76 3.49 2.14
CA ILE A 94 2.16 3.08 1.94
C ILE A 94 2.31 1.55 1.75
N SER A 95 1.63 0.74 2.54
CA SER A 95 1.69 -0.72 2.41
C SER A 95 1.12 -1.22 1.08
N ILE A 96 0.08 -0.55 0.56
CA ILE A 96 -0.53 -0.88 -0.74
C ILE A 96 0.43 -0.46 -1.88
N VAL A 97 0.97 0.75 -1.80
CA VAL A 97 1.94 1.29 -2.75
C VAL A 97 3.15 0.36 -2.86
N GLU A 98 3.76 0.00 -1.73
CA GLU A 98 4.94 -0.89 -1.71
C GLU A 98 4.60 -2.30 -2.19
N SER A 99 3.44 -2.86 -1.82
CA SER A 99 3.02 -4.18 -2.30
C SER A 99 2.85 -4.22 -3.82
N LEU A 100 2.25 -3.17 -4.40
CA LEU A 100 2.10 -3.04 -5.85
C LEU A 100 3.46 -2.89 -6.53
N ASN A 101 4.34 -2.03 -6.00
CA ASN A 101 5.69 -1.85 -6.51
C ASN A 101 6.47 -3.18 -6.51
N HIS A 102 6.36 -3.99 -5.44
CA HIS A 102 7.01 -5.31 -5.37
C HIS A 102 6.48 -6.28 -6.42
N GLY A 103 5.16 -6.28 -6.64
CA GLY A 103 4.55 -7.00 -7.75
C GLY A 103 5.14 -6.56 -9.10
N GLY A 104 5.28 -5.25 -9.31
CA GLY A 104 5.94 -4.69 -10.49
C GLY A 104 7.39 -5.15 -10.64
N TYR A 105 8.17 -5.10 -9.56
CA TYR A 105 9.58 -5.51 -9.56
C TYR A 105 9.76 -6.98 -9.93
N TYR A 106 8.83 -7.85 -9.52
CA TYR A 106 8.81 -9.25 -9.91
C TYR A 106 8.66 -9.41 -11.44
N PHE A 107 7.74 -8.66 -12.05
CA PHE A 107 7.52 -8.64 -13.50
C PHE A 107 8.46 -7.70 -14.27
N LYS A 108 9.43 -7.07 -13.59
CA LYS A 108 10.33 -6.04 -14.14
C LYS A 108 9.58 -4.88 -14.80
N LYS A 109 8.42 -4.51 -14.24
CA LYS A 109 7.58 -3.38 -14.69
C LYS A 109 7.64 -2.25 -13.68
N ASN A 110 7.63 -1.01 -14.19
CA ASN A 110 7.44 0.15 -13.35
C ASN A 110 5.93 0.36 -13.11
N ILE A 111 5.49 0.34 -11.85
CA ILE A 111 4.09 0.62 -11.51
C ILE A 111 3.93 2.12 -11.33
N ASN A 112 3.05 2.71 -12.11
CA ASN A 112 2.70 4.11 -12.00
C ASN A 112 1.37 4.26 -11.30
N LEU A 113 1.44 4.73 -10.07
CA LEU A 113 0.29 4.85 -9.19
C LEU A 113 -0.32 6.23 -9.31
N THR A 114 -1.62 6.28 -9.51
CA THR A 114 -2.41 7.50 -9.45
C THR A 114 -3.41 7.39 -8.31
N LEU A 115 -3.26 8.25 -7.29
CA LEU A 115 -4.25 8.35 -6.21
C LEU A 115 -5.42 9.17 -6.72
N ILE A 116 -6.62 8.58 -6.69
CA ILE A 116 -7.85 9.17 -7.22
C ILE A 116 -8.82 9.33 -6.05
N ASN A 117 -9.31 10.56 -5.87
CA ASN A 117 -10.22 10.88 -4.76
C ASN A 117 -11.62 10.36 -5.08
N SER A 118 -12.11 9.42 -4.27
CA SER A 118 -13.44 8.84 -4.44
C SER A 118 -14.57 9.87 -4.34
N GLU A 119 -14.43 10.93 -3.54
CA GLU A 119 -15.48 11.96 -3.42
C GLU A 119 -15.63 12.80 -4.70
N LEU A 120 -14.55 12.95 -5.49
CA LEU A 120 -14.63 13.65 -6.78
C LEU A 120 -15.40 12.83 -7.81
N ILE A 121 -15.24 11.50 -7.79
CA ILE A 121 -16.00 10.57 -8.63
C ILE A 121 -17.50 10.61 -8.27
N GLU A 122 -17.82 10.78 -6.99
CA GLU A 122 -19.21 10.87 -6.52
C GLU A 122 -19.91 12.18 -6.92
N LYS A 123 -19.21 13.31 -6.88
CA LYS A 123 -19.78 14.67 -6.98
C LYS A 123 -19.87 15.27 -8.40
N ASN A 124 -19.84 14.46 -9.46
CA ASN A 124 -19.96 14.86 -10.89
C ASN A 124 -18.67 14.97 -11.72
N CYS A 125 -17.53 14.40 -11.31
CA CYS A 125 -16.50 14.07 -12.31
C CYS A 125 -16.97 12.83 -13.08
N LYS A 126 -17.03 12.91 -14.41
CA LYS A 126 -17.22 11.70 -15.23
C LYS A 126 -16.11 10.72 -14.83
N GLU A 127 -16.48 9.55 -14.33
CA GLU A 127 -15.55 8.45 -14.01
C GLU A 127 -14.51 8.27 -15.12
N GLU A 128 -14.96 8.43 -16.37
CA GLU A 128 -14.16 8.44 -17.59
C GLU A 128 -12.98 9.41 -17.57
N SER A 129 -13.11 10.63 -17.05
CA SER A 129 -11.98 11.58 -16.99
C SER A 129 -10.98 11.23 -15.90
N ALA A 130 -11.45 10.71 -14.76
CA ALA A 130 -10.59 10.40 -13.62
C ALA A 130 -9.87 9.05 -13.77
N LEU A 131 -10.50 8.09 -14.44
CA LEU A 131 -10.02 6.71 -14.61
C LEU A 131 -9.52 6.43 -16.03
N SER A 132 -9.42 7.44 -16.90
CA SER A 132 -8.85 7.27 -18.25
C SER A 132 -7.38 6.85 -18.18
N GLY A 133 -6.99 5.87 -19.00
CA GLY A 133 -5.60 5.46 -19.17
C GLY A 133 -5.03 4.60 -18.05
N VAL A 134 -5.85 4.17 -17.08
CA VAL A 134 -5.45 3.15 -16.09
C VAL A 134 -5.55 1.75 -16.69
N ASP A 135 -4.54 0.93 -16.45
CA ASP A 135 -4.51 -0.49 -16.84
C ASP A 135 -5.15 -1.39 -15.77
N GLY A 136 -5.36 -0.87 -14.56
CA GLY A 136 -6.00 -1.57 -13.46
C GLY A 136 -6.49 -0.60 -12.38
N ILE A 137 -7.52 -1.02 -11.64
CA ILE A 137 -8.14 -0.22 -10.58
C ILE A 137 -8.05 -0.99 -9.26
N LEU A 138 -7.61 -0.30 -8.21
CA LEU A 138 -7.61 -0.79 -6.84
C LEU A 138 -8.50 0.09 -5.97
N VAL A 139 -9.46 -0.51 -5.28
CA VAL A 139 -10.21 0.16 -4.21
C VAL A 139 -9.70 -0.39 -2.87
N PRO A 140 -9.04 0.46 -2.04
CA PRO A 140 -8.44 0.03 -0.80
C PRO A 140 -9.49 -0.12 0.31
N TYR A 141 -9.02 -0.39 1.52
CA TYR A 141 -9.83 -0.22 2.72
C TYR A 141 -10.25 1.25 2.88
N GLY A 142 -11.28 1.47 3.69
CA GLY A 142 -11.72 2.80 4.09
C GLY A 142 -12.57 2.71 5.34
N TYR A 143 -12.85 3.87 5.92
CA TYR A 143 -13.65 4.00 7.12
C TYR A 143 -14.71 5.08 6.94
N GLY A 144 -15.92 4.80 7.42
CA GLY A 144 -17.06 5.70 7.33
C GLY A 144 -17.69 5.79 5.94
N VAL A 145 -18.78 6.56 5.87
CA VAL A 145 -19.68 6.64 4.71
C VAL A 145 -19.18 7.49 3.54
N SER A 146 -18.25 8.42 3.79
CA SER A 146 -17.87 9.42 2.77
C SER A 146 -17.12 8.78 1.60
N GLY A 147 -17.54 9.10 0.37
CA GLY A 147 -16.89 8.62 -0.85
C GLY A 147 -17.17 7.16 -1.16
N VAL A 148 -18.16 6.51 -0.53
CA VAL A 148 -18.53 5.12 -0.82
C VAL A 148 -19.17 5.01 -2.21
N ASN A 149 -20.07 5.92 -2.58
CA ASN A 149 -20.69 5.88 -3.92
C ASN A 149 -19.64 6.10 -5.01
N GLY A 150 -18.66 6.98 -4.78
CA GLY A 150 -17.54 7.15 -5.71
C GLY A 150 -16.69 5.89 -5.91
N LYS A 151 -16.52 5.07 -4.88
CA LYS A 151 -15.86 3.75 -5.00
C LYS A 151 -16.73 2.78 -5.81
N ILE A 152 -18.03 2.73 -5.53
CA ILE A 152 -19.00 1.88 -6.28
C ILE A 152 -19.00 2.26 -7.76
N ASN A 153 -19.01 3.55 -8.07
CA ASN A 153 -18.91 4.10 -9.41
C ASN A 153 -17.62 3.67 -10.13
N ALA A 154 -16.46 3.76 -9.46
CA ALA A 154 -15.20 3.28 -10.03
C ALA A 154 -15.21 1.76 -10.31
N ILE A 155 -15.86 0.97 -9.46
CA ILE A 155 -16.01 -0.49 -9.64
C ILE A 155 -16.91 -0.79 -10.83
N LYS A 156 -18.03 -0.07 -10.96
CA LYS A 156 -18.92 -0.16 -12.11
C LYS A 156 -18.16 0.13 -13.40
N PHE A 157 -17.39 1.23 -13.42
CA PHE A 157 -16.54 1.58 -14.55
C PHE A 157 -15.55 0.45 -14.89
N ALA A 158 -14.87 -0.10 -13.89
CA ALA A 158 -13.93 -1.21 -14.10
C ALA A 158 -14.63 -2.44 -14.72
N ARG A 159 -15.80 -2.83 -14.20
CA ARG A 159 -16.60 -3.95 -14.69
C ARG A 159 -17.05 -3.74 -16.13
N GLU A 160 -17.64 -2.59 -16.43
CA GLU A 160 -18.21 -2.30 -17.76
C GLU A 160 -17.13 -2.12 -18.84
N LYS A 161 -15.98 -1.57 -18.47
CA LYS A 161 -14.83 -1.42 -19.37
C LYS A 161 -13.88 -2.63 -19.38
N LYS A 162 -14.17 -3.68 -18.61
CA LYS A 162 -13.35 -4.90 -18.47
C LYS A 162 -11.91 -4.60 -18.02
N ILE A 163 -11.75 -3.63 -17.13
CA ILE A 163 -10.47 -3.27 -16.53
C ILE A 163 -10.23 -4.18 -15.32
N PRO A 164 -9.03 -4.78 -15.16
CA PRO A 164 -8.67 -5.54 -13.97
C PRO A 164 -8.91 -4.76 -12.68
N PHE A 165 -9.56 -5.40 -11.71
CA PHE A 165 -9.97 -4.79 -10.45
C PHE A 165 -9.46 -5.58 -9.25
N LEU A 166 -9.01 -4.87 -8.21
CA LEU A 166 -8.71 -5.43 -6.90
C LEU A 166 -9.40 -4.62 -5.78
N GLY A 167 -10.32 -5.26 -5.06
CA GLY A 167 -10.99 -4.69 -3.90
C GLY A 167 -10.42 -5.23 -2.59
N ILE A 168 -9.95 -4.36 -1.70
CA ILE A 168 -9.40 -4.74 -0.38
C ILE A 168 -10.36 -4.28 0.72
N CYS A 169 -10.80 -5.19 1.57
CA CYS A 169 -11.70 -4.90 2.70
C CYS A 169 -12.97 -4.15 2.23
N LEU A 170 -13.09 -2.84 2.51
CA LEU A 170 -14.17 -2.01 1.99
C LEU A 170 -14.29 -2.09 0.46
N GLY A 171 -13.19 -2.16 -0.28
CA GLY A 171 -13.24 -2.32 -1.73
C GLY A 171 -13.95 -3.60 -2.18
N MET A 172 -13.83 -4.69 -1.42
CA MET A 172 -14.58 -5.93 -1.67
C MET A 172 -16.07 -5.73 -1.36
N GLN A 173 -16.40 -5.09 -0.24
CA GLN A 173 -17.78 -4.79 0.15
C GLN A 173 -18.47 -3.91 -0.90
N CYS A 174 -17.81 -2.84 -1.36
CA CYS A 174 -18.30 -1.98 -2.43
C CYS A 174 -18.53 -2.74 -3.74
N ALA A 175 -17.72 -3.77 -4.05
CA ALA A 175 -17.93 -4.58 -5.24
C ALA A 175 -19.18 -5.47 -5.14
N VAL A 176 -19.46 -6.03 -3.96
CA VAL A 176 -20.71 -6.76 -3.70
C VAL A 176 -21.92 -5.84 -3.85
N ILE A 177 -21.84 -4.62 -3.31
CA ILE A 177 -22.90 -3.61 -3.42
C ILE A 177 -23.11 -3.21 -4.89
N GLU A 178 -22.04 -2.90 -5.63
CA GLU A 178 -22.11 -2.55 -7.05
C GLU A 178 -22.80 -3.63 -7.87
N PHE A 179 -22.41 -4.89 -7.67
CA PHE A 179 -22.96 -6.03 -8.39
C PHE A 179 -24.43 -6.27 -8.04
N GLY A 180 -24.79 -6.16 -6.75
CA GLY A 180 -26.17 -6.25 -6.29
C GLY A 180 -27.07 -5.21 -6.96
N ARG A 181 -26.63 -3.95 -7.01
CA ARG A 181 -27.38 -2.85 -7.62
C ARG A 181 -27.50 -2.97 -9.14
N ASN A 182 -26.38 -3.19 -9.82
CA ASN A 182 -26.32 -3.01 -11.28
C ASN A 182 -26.52 -4.30 -12.07
N VAL A 183 -26.16 -5.46 -11.51
CA VAL A 183 -26.28 -6.75 -12.20
C VAL A 183 -27.49 -7.54 -11.73
N LEU A 184 -27.75 -7.58 -10.42
CA LEU A 184 -28.90 -8.30 -9.86
C LEU A 184 -30.18 -7.44 -9.77
N GLY A 185 -30.08 -6.12 -9.95
CA GLY A 185 -31.23 -5.21 -9.92
C GLY A 185 -31.76 -4.89 -8.52
N LEU A 186 -31.02 -5.23 -7.46
CA LEU A 186 -31.34 -4.88 -6.08
C LEU A 186 -30.97 -3.41 -5.83
N LYS A 187 -31.85 -2.48 -6.25
CA LYS A 187 -31.53 -1.05 -6.35
C LYS A 187 -31.04 -0.41 -5.04
N ASP A 188 -31.56 -0.85 -3.91
CA ASP A 188 -31.21 -0.39 -2.57
C ASP A 188 -30.15 -1.27 -1.89
N ALA A 189 -29.54 -2.24 -2.58
CA ALA A 189 -28.52 -3.10 -1.98
C ALA A 189 -27.41 -2.27 -1.33
N ASN A 190 -27.10 -2.55 -0.07
CA ASN A 190 -26.14 -1.75 0.69
C ASN A 190 -25.47 -2.52 1.83
N SER A 191 -24.53 -1.86 2.51
CA SER A 191 -24.05 -2.27 3.83
C SER A 191 -24.92 -1.65 4.91
N THR A 192 -25.28 -2.41 5.95
CA THR A 192 -25.95 -1.87 7.14
C THR A 192 -25.10 -0.84 7.89
N GLU A 193 -23.78 -0.82 7.65
CA GLU A 193 -22.88 0.24 8.14
C GLU A 193 -23.17 1.60 7.50
N PHE A 194 -23.60 1.63 6.23
CA PHE A 194 -23.79 2.86 5.47
C PHE A 194 -25.25 3.26 5.34
N ASP A 195 -26.15 2.29 5.37
CA ASP A 195 -27.59 2.45 5.22
C ASP A 195 -28.30 1.39 6.07
N PRO A 196 -28.61 1.70 7.34
CA PRO A 196 -29.26 0.76 8.26
C PRO A 196 -30.66 0.32 7.82
N ASP A 197 -31.32 1.13 6.98
CA ASP A 197 -32.71 0.94 6.55
C ASP A 197 -32.81 0.22 5.19
N THR A 198 -31.69 -0.21 4.61
CA THR A 198 -31.68 -0.95 3.33
C THR A 198 -32.56 -2.20 3.39
N GLY A 199 -33.44 -2.35 2.41
CA GLY A 199 -34.23 -3.58 2.25
C GLY A 199 -33.39 -4.76 1.76
N ASN A 200 -32.16 -4.51 1.28
CA ASN A 200 -31.24 -5.50 0.73
C ASN A 200 -29.83 -5.38 1.36
N PRO A 201 -29.64 -5.79 2.63
CA PRO A 201 -28.36 -5.72 3.34
C PRO A 201 -27.38 -6.80 2.85
N VAL A 202 -26.74 -6.55 1.70
CA VAL A 202 -25.78 -7.48 1.09
C VAL A 202 -24.45 -7.54 1.86
N ILE A 203 -24.17 -6.55 2.69
CA ILE A 203 -23.09 -6.53 3.68
C ILE A 203 -23.70 -6.21 5.04
N ASP A 204 -23.40 -7.02 6.05
CA ASP A 204 -23.95 -6.87 7.39
C ASP A 204 -23.00 -7.47 8.43
N LEU A 205 -23.20 -7.13 9.70
CA LEU A 205 -22.53 -7.75 10.83
C LEU A 205 -22.85 -9.25 10.88
N MET A 206 -21.84 -10.04 11.25
CA MET A 206 -22.06 -11.48 11.47
C MET A 206 -23.05 -11.65 12.62
N ARG A 207 -23.88 -12.69 12.57
CA ARG A 207 -24.92 -12.96 13.60
C ARG A 207 -24.35 -12.99 15.02
N GLU A 208 -23.13 -13.52 15.15
CA GLU A 208 -22.39 -13.61 16.42
C GLU A 208 -22.00 -12.23 16.99
N GLN A 209 -21.96 -11.19 16.16
CA GLN A 209 -21.58 -9.83 16.55
C GLN A 209 -22.80 -8.96 16.91
N LYS A 210 -24.02 -9.34 16.50
CA LYS A 210 -25.23 -8.51 16.66
C LYS A 210 -25.68 -8.32 18.12
N ASN A 211 -25.27 -9.22 19.03
CA ASN A 211 -25.61 -9.16 20.46
C ASN A 211 -24.41 -8.83 21.36
N ALA A 212 -23.26 -8.47 20.78
CA ALA A 212 -22.08 -8.10 21.55
C ALA A 212 -22.16 -6.61 21.89
N GLU A 213 -22.44 -6.27 23.15
CA GLU A 213 -22.39 -4.89 23.67
C GLU A 213 -20.98 -4.28 23.56
N ASP A 214 -19.97 -5.13 23.44
CA ASP A 214 -18.57 -4.76 23.31
C ASP A 214 -18.03 -5.07 21.90
N MET A 215 -18.03 -4.06 21.03
CA MET A 215 -17.44 -4.14 19.68
C MET A 215 -15.92 -4.38 19.72
N GLY A 216 -15.25 -4.19 20.87
CA GLY A 216 -13.82 -4.41 21.03
C GLY A 216 -13.40 -5.87 20.83
N GLY A 217 -14.20 -6.82 21.32
CA GLY A 217 -13.86 -8.26 21.31
C GLY A 217 -14.26 -9.02 20.06
N THR A 218 -15.14 -8.47 19.22
CA THR A 218 -15.67 -9.13 18.03
C THR A 218 -15.06 -8.62 16.72
N MET A 219 -14.25 -7.57 16.75
CA MET A 219 -13.50 -7.10 15.58
C MET A 219 -12.51 -8.16 15.09
N ARG A 220 -12.58 -8.48 13.81
CA ARG A 220 -11.68 -9.46 13.19
C ARG A 220 -10.33 -8.82 12.89
N LEU A 221 -9.37 -8.98 13.80
CA LEU A 221 -8.02 -8.42 13.72
C LEU A 221 -6.95 -9.52 13.65
N GLY A 222 -5.90 -9.29 12.86
CA GLY A 222 -4.80 -10.23 12.71
C GLY A 222 -5.05 -11.33 11.67
N SER A 223 -4.38 -12.47 11.83
CA SER A 223 -4.39 -13.54 10.84
C SER A 223 -5.64 -14.40 10.95
N TYR A 224 -6.34 -14.60 9.83
CA TYR A 224 -7.48 -15.51 9.72
C TYR A 224 -7.23 -16.52 8.61
N LYS A 225 -7.54 -17.80 8.88
CA LYS A 225 -7.45 -18.85 7.87
C LYS A 225 -8.56 -18.66 6.83
N CYS A 226 -8.19 -18.63 5.56
CA CYS A 226 -9.12 -18.63 4.43
C CYS A 226 -8.94 -19.94 3.65
N ARG A 227 -10.02 -20.69 3.43
CA ARG A 227 -10.02 -21.87 2.55
C ARG A 227 -10.56 -21.44 1.20
N LEU A 228 -9.72 -21.53 0.17
CA LEU A 228 -10.11 -21.17 -1.18
C LEU A 228 -10.79 -22.37 -1.85
N LYS A 229 -11.91 -22.11 -2.52
CA LYS A 229 -12.50 -23.08 -3.45
C LYS A 229 -11.57 -23.17 -4.67
N VAL A 230 -11.33 -24.39 -5.15
CA VAL A 230 -10.67 -24.57 -6.45
C VAL A 230 -11.54 -23.93 -7.52
N GLY A 231 -10.95 -22.96 -8.24
CA GLY A 231 -11.56 -22.30 -9.37
C GLY A 231 -11.35 -23.09 -10.64
#